data_AF-A0A5D4SSM3-F1
#
_entry.id   AF-A0A5D4SSM3-F1
#
_cell.length_a   1.000
_cell.length_b   1.000
_cell.length_c   1.000
_cell.angle_alpha   90.00
_cell.angle_beta   90.00
_cell.angle_gamma   90.00
#
_symmetry.space_group_name_H-M   'P 1'
#
loop_
_entity.id
_entity.type
_entity.pdbx_description
1 polymer ?
#
loop_
_entity_poly.entity_id
_entity_poly.type
_entity_poly.pdbx_seq_one_letter_code
_entity_poly.pdbx_strand_id
1 'polypeptide(L)'
;MSAFGGLIMTNRGRNLMSRVQTGALLKYTRIALGDGNLGTSAIPDLTALKHEVKSLAITKLRALSGGRAVIGTVFKNADLTSGFYFREIGVFAEDPDTGAEILYCYGNAGSLAEYIPAGSGADVIEKSLDVGVIVGNAPNISAVIDESLVYATYSQLMTVQQELTEHKDNKNNPHSVTKTQVGLSNVDNVQQASKAAFDSHLTSNAPHQYGGKFEWRFNSVTNSLDLVML
;
A
#
# COMPACT_ATOMS: atom_id res chain seq x y z
N MET A 1 17.89 17.05 22.19
CA MET A 1 17.79 16.83 20.74
C MET A 1 18.47 17.98 20.04
N SER A 2 19.50 17.68 19.24
CA SER A 2 20.21 18.68 18.44
C SER A 2 19.23 19.54 17.62
N ALA A 3 19.43 20.85 17.63
CA ALA A 3 18.58 21.80 16.91
C ALA A 3 19.26 22.24 15.61
N PHE A 4 18.83 21.68 14.48
CA PHE A 4 19.47 21.90 13.17
C PHE A 4 19.03 23.18 12.45
N GLY A 5 18.04 23.93 12.97
CA GLY A 5 17.48 25.11 12.30
C GLY A 5 16.75 24.83 10.97
N GLY A 6 16.66 23.56 10.58
CA GLY A 6 16.11 23.09 9.30
C GLY A 6 17.16 22.35 8.46
N LEU A 7 16.71 21.60 7.45
CA LEU A 7 17.61 21.03 6.45
C LEU A 7 17.60 21.89 5.20
N ILE A 8 18.79 22.15 4.66
CA ILE A 8 18.98 22.92 3.43
C ILE A 8 19.40 21.96 2.32
N MET A 9 18.80 22.13 1.15
CA MET A 9 19.06 21.30 -0.02
C MET A 9 20.36 21.72 -0.71
N THR A 10 21.19 20.76 -1.10
CA THR A 10 22.43 21.03 -1.84
C THR A 10 22.12 21.41 -3.29
N ASN A 11 23.11 21.95 -4.01
CA ASN A 11 23.03 22.17 -5.45
C ASN A 11 22.73 20.86 -6.20
N ARG A 12 23.35 19.74 -5.78
CA ARG A 12 23.11 18.42 -6.37
C ARG A 12 21.69 17.94 -6.07
N GLY A 13 21.21 18.15 -4.84
CA GLY A 13 19.82 17.85 -4.45
C GLY A 13 18.81 18.64 -5.28
N ARG A 14 19.03 19.95 -5.49
CA ARG A 14 18.19 20.78 -6.38
C ARG A 14 18.16 20.26 -7.81
N ASN A 15 19.32 19.91 -8.38
CA ASN A 15 19.41 19.40 -9.74
C ASN A 15 18.73 18.03 -9.88
N LEU A 16 18.85 17.15 -8.88
CA LEU A 16 18.10 15.89 -8.84
C LEU A 16 16.60 16.16 -8.79
N MET A 17 16.16 17.05 -7.90
CA MET A 17 14.74 17.39 -7.74
C MET A 17 14.13 17.95 -9.03
N SER A 18 14.86 18.78 -9.78
CA SER A 18 14.42 19.25 -11.10
C SER A 18 14.14 18.11 -12.09
N ARG A 19 14.96 17.05 -12.07
CA ARG A 19 14.77 15.87 -12.94
C ARG A 19 13.63 14.97 -12.47
N VAL A 20 13.44 14.88 -11.15
CA VAL A 20 12.32 14.14 -10.56
C VAL A 20 10.99 14.79 -10.95
N GLN A 21 10.91 16.12 -10.99
CA GLN A 21 9.72 16.82 -11.50
C GLN A 21 9.42 16.50 -12.97
N THR A 22 10.44 16.18 -13.78
CA THR A 22 10.28 15.76 -15.17
C THR A 22 10.00 14.25 -15.33
N GLY A 23 9.84 13.51 -14.24
CA GLY A 23 9.42 12.10 -14.24
C GLY A 23 10.45 11.10 -13.73
N ALA A 24 11.68 11.52 -13.40
CA ALA A 24 12.68 10.62 -12.82
C ALA A 24 12.29 10.14 -11.41
N LEU A 25 12.75 8.94 -11.03
CA LEU A 25 12.52 8.39 -9.70
C LEU A 25 13.45 9.04 -8.68
N LEU A 26 12.90 9.58 -7.59
CA LEU A 26 13.69 10.01 -6.44
C LEU A 26 13.89 8.85 -5.48
N LYS A 27 15.08 8.26 -5.47
CA LYS A 27 15.42 7.12 -4.61
C LYS A 27 16.37 7.55 -3.49
N TYR A 28 15.88 7.55 -2.24
CA TYR A 28 16.74 7.77 -1.07
C TYR A 28 17.49 6.51 -0.68
N THR A 29 18.76 6.66 -0.29
CA THR A 29 19.64 5.53 -0.01
C THR A 29 19.90 5.36 1.49
N ARG A 30 20.22 6.45 2.19
CA ARG A 30 20.59 6.43 3.61
C ARG A 30 20.51 7.81 4.26
N ILE A 31 20.55 7.83 5.59
CA ILE A 31 20.76 9.02 6.40
C ILE A 31 22.11 8.88 7.10
N ALA A 32 22.93 9.92 7.09
CA ALA A 32 24.20 9.93 7.80
C ALA A 32 24.21 10.98 8.91
N LEU A 33 24.92 10.68 9.99
CA LEU A 33 25.15 11.54 11.15
C LEU A 33 26.65 11.78 11.31
N GLY A 34 27.00 12.95 11.80
CA GLY A 34 28.39 13.33 12.01
C GLY A 34 28.55 14.39 13.11
N ASP A 35 29.81 14.69 13.43
CA ASP A 35 30.20 15.78 14.33
C ASP A 35 30.88 16.95 13.63
N GLY A 36 30.93 16.91 12.29
CA GLY A 36 31.56 17.91 11.45
C GLY A 36 31.05 19.33 11.70
N ASN A 37 31.99 20.27 11.82
CA ASN A 37 31.69 21.69 11.93
C ASN A 37 31.57 22.30 10.52
N LEU A 38 30.44 22.98 10.26
CA LEU A 38 30.21 23.65 8.99
C LEU A 38 31.23 24.77 8.72
N GLY A 39 31.68 25.47 9.77
CA GLY A 39 32.58 26.62 9.66
C GLY A 39 32.01 27.70 8.72
N THR A 40 32.79 28.11 7.73
CA THR A 40 32.38 29.08 6.70
C THR A 40 31.86 28.43 5.42
N SER A 41 31.73 27.09 5.38
CA SER A 41 31.30 26.39 4.17
C SER A 41 29.83 26.63 3.87
N ALA A 42 29.50 26.88 2.61
CA ALA A 42 28.13 27.00 2.17
C ALA A 42 27.49 25.61 2.01
N ILE A 43 26.40 25.35 2.71
CA ILE A 43 25.65 24.08 2.63
C ILE A 43 25.29 23.70 1.18
N PRO A 44 24.85 24.63 0.30
CA PRO A 44 24.55 24.30 -1.09
C PRO A 44 25.70 23.63 -1.87
N ASP A 45 26.94 23.89 -1.49
CA ASP A 45 28.12 23.40 -2.22
C ASP A 45 28.66 22.09 -1.66
N LEU A 46 28.08 21.58 -0.57
CA LEU A 46 28.50 20.33 0.03
C LEU A 46 28.10 19.14 -0.83
N THR A 47 29.03 18.21 -0.99
CA THR A 47 28.83 16.93 -1.69
C THR A 47 28.82 15.73 -0.75
N ALA A 48 29.28 15.92 0.49
CA ALA A 48 29.34 14.93 1.56
C ALA A 48 29.27 15.66 2.92
N LEU A 49 29.09 14.89 4.00
CA LEU A 49 29.27 15.38 5.37
C LEU A 49 30.71 15.86 5.59
N LYS A 50 30.92 16.79 6.52
CA LYS A 50 32.27 17.26 6.84
C LYS A 50 33.06 16.19 7.58
N HIS A 51 32.40 15.43 8.45
CA HIS A 51 32.92 14.26 9.13
C HIS A 51 31.78 13.30 9.49
N GLU A 52 31.58 12.28 8.66
CA GLU A 52 30.59 11.24 8.90
C GLU A 52 31.06 10.30 10.02
N VAL A 53 30.24 10.15 11.06
CA VAL A 53 30.49 9.22 12.17
C VAL A 53 29.63 7.97 12.03
N LYS A 54 28.40 8.12 11.53
CA LYS A 54 27.44 7.04 11.44
C LYS A 54 26.62 7.10 10.17
N SER A 55 26.56 5.98 9.47
CA SER A 55 25.63 5.76 8.36
C SER A 55 24.47 4.90 8.85
N LEU A 56 23.23 5.31 8.53
CA LEU A 56 22.02 4.65 8.98
C LEU A 56 21.10 4.36 7.79
N ALA A 57 20.56 3.15 7.76
CA ALA A 57 19.56 2.75 6.78
C ALA A 57 18.24 3.49 7.02
N ILE A 58 17.48 3.69 5.94
CA ILE A 58 16.14 4.28 6.04
C ILE A 58 15.18 3.20 6.52
N THR A 59 14.38 3.52 7.52
CA THR A 59 13.37 2.59 8.08
C THR A 59 11.95 3.08 7.82
N LYS A 60 11.79 4.31 7.33
CA LYS A 60 10.50 4.93 7.07
C LYS A 60 10.60 5.92 5.92
N LEU A 61 9.67 5.84 4.98
CA LEU A 61 9.42 6.87 3.99
C LEU A 61 7.93 7.17 3.97
N ARG A 62 7.56 8.43 4.16
CA ARG A 62 6.18 8.89 4.07
C ARG A 62 6.10 10.19 3.28
N ALA A 63 5.46 10.15 2.11
CA ALA A 63 5.08 11.34 1.39
C ALA A 63 3.97 12.08 2.16
N LEU A 64 4.08 13.41 2.23
CA LEU A 64 3.11 14.32 2.81
C LEU A 64 2.53 15.21 1.70
N SER A 65 1.35 15.77 1.95
CA SER A 65 0.76 16.78 1.07
C SER A 65 1.64 18.05 1.03
N GLY A 66 1.54 18.79 -0.08
CA GLY A 66 2.33 20.02 -0.28
C GLY A 66 3.80 19.79 -0.66
N GLY A 67 4.12 18.61 -1.21
CA GLY A 67 5.43 18.32 -1.78
C GLY A 67 6.55 18.17 -0.74
N ARG A 68 6.20 17.57 0.40
CA ARG A 68 7.13 17.24 1.49
C ARG A 68 7.15 15.74 1.68
N ALA A 69 8.26 15.19 2.12
CA ALA A 69 8.34 13.81 2.56
C ALA A 69 9.04 13.76 3.91
N VAL A 70 8.74 12.72 4.69
CA VAL A 70 9.45 12.40 5.93
C VAL A 70 10.21 11.11 5.70
N ILE A 71 11.51 11.16 5.95
CA ILE A 71 12.41 10.02 5.90
C ILE A 71 12.84 9.74 7.33
N GLY A 72 12.50 8.56 7.84
CA GLY A 72 12.85 8.14 9.19
C GLY A 72 13.97 7.12 9.19
N THR A 73 14.76 7.16 10.25
CA THR A 73 15.79 6.16 10.57
C THR A 73 15.83 5.89 12.07
N VAL A 74 16.56 4.86 12.47
CA VAL A 74 16.80 4.51 13.87
C VAL A 74 18.29 4.56 14.13
N PHE A 75 18.67 5.37 15.11
CA PHE A 75 20.01 5.45 15.63
C PHE A 75 20.15 4.54 16.85
N LYS A 76 21.22 3.73 16.88
CA LYS A 76 21.67 2.99 18.06
C LYS A 76 23.14 3.34 18.30
N ASN A 77 23.54 3.51 19.56
CA ASN A 77 24.93 3.79 19.94
C ASN A 77 25.73 2.54 20.36
N ALA A 78 25.12 1.34 20.31
CA ALA A 78 25.73 0.09 20.80
C ALA A 78 27.05 -0.28 20.11
N ASP A 79 27.22 0.19 18.88
CA ASP A 79 28.40 -0.05 18.05
C ASP A 79 29.34 1.17 17.99
N LEU A 80 29.06 2.22 18.77
CA LEU A 80 29.96 3.34 18.96
C LEU A 80 30.95 3.04 20.08
N THR A 81 32.23 3.06 19.74
CA THR A 81 33.34 2.89 20.70
C THR A 81 33.74 4.20 21.38
N SER A 82 33.43 5.34 20.75
CA SER A 82 33.60 6.69 21.29
C SER A 82 32.33 7.51 21.13
N GLY A 83 32.08 8.39 22.10
CA GLY A 83 31.00 9.36 21.97
C GLY A 83 31.34 10.46 20.97
N PHE A 84 30.32 11.10 20.42
CA PHE A 84 30.47 12.19 19.44
C PHE A 84 29.39 13.25 19.65
N TYR A 85 29.65 14.46 19.19
CA TYR A 85 28.63 15.51 19.16
C TYR A 85 27.81 15.36 17.89
N PHE A 86 26.52 15.04 17.99
CA PHE A 86 25.64 14.95 16.84
C PHE A 86 25.35 16.35 16.28
N ARG A 87 26.25 16.81 15.41
CA ARG A 87 26.31 18.17 14.89
C ARG A 87 25.81 18.27 13.46
N GLU A 88 25.99 17.25 12.65
CA GLU A 88 25.53 17.25 11.26
C GLU A 88 24.70 16.04 10.91
N ILE A 89 23.71 16.25 10.05
CA ILE A 89 22.87 15.23 9.47
C ILE A 89 22.79 15.45 7.96
N GLY A 90 22.90 14.37 7.19
CA GLY A 90 22.71 14.39 5.75
C GLY A 90 21.76 13.31 5.28
N VAL A 91 20.92 13.66 4.31
CA VAL A 91 20.08 12.71 3.59
C VAL A 91 20.73 12.46 2.24
N PHE A 92 20.93 11.20 1.90
CA PHE A 92 21.52 10.79 0.62
C PHE A 92 20.48 10.18 -0.31
N ALA A 93 20.69 10.40 -1.60
CA ALA A 93 19.86 9.88 -2.68
C ALA A 93 20.71 9.40 -3.84
N GLU A 94 20.17 8.50 -4.64
CA GLU A 94 20.79 8.01 -5.87
C GLU A 94 20.44 8.96 -7.02
N ASP A 95 21.46 9.31 -7.81
CA ASP A 95 21.27 10.02 -9.07
C ASP A 95 20.83 9.02 -10.15
N PRO A 96 19.63 9.16 -10.74
CA PRO A 96 19.07 8.16 -11.65
C PRO A 96 19.84 8.03 -12.97
N ASP A 97 20.59 9.07 -13.37
CA ASP A 97 21.32 9.08 -14.64
C ASP A 97 22.71 8.42 -14.51
N THR A 98 23.31 8.50 -13.32
CA THR A 98 24.69 8.03 -13.08
C THR A 98 24.78 6.84 -12.12
N GLY A 99 23.71 6.56 -11.36
CA GLY A 99 23.70 5.60 -10.25
C GLY A 99 24.54 6.06 -9.04
N ALA A 100 25.10 7.28 -9.07
CA ALA A 100 25.98 7.77 -8.02
C ALA A 100 25.17 8.27 -6.82
N GLU A 101 25.66 8.02 -5.61
CA GLU A 101 25.08 8.59 -4.40
C GLU A 101 25.44 10.08 -4.27
N ILE A 102 24.44 10.88 -3.92
CA ILE A 102 24.58 12.33 -3.73
C ILE A 102 24.03 12.75 -2.37
N LEU A 103 24.66 13.76 -1.77
CA LEU A 103 24.10 14.46 -0.62
C LEU A 103 22.92 15.32 -1.10
N TYR A 104 21.70 14.92 -0.76
CA TYR A 104 20.47 15.60 -1.17
C TYR A 104 20.20 16.84 -0.30
N CYS A 105 20.16 16.64 1.01
CA CYS A 105 19.94 17.69 2.00
C CYS A 105 20.93 17.54 3.15
N TYR A 106 21.23 18.66 3.80
CA TYR A 106 22.16 18.72 4.93
C TYR A 106 21.65 19.68 5.99
N GLY A 107 21.83 19.32 7.26
CA GLY A 107 21.57 20.16 8.42
C GLY A 107 22.76 20.18 9.36
N ASN A 108 23.03 21.32 9.98
CA ASN A 108 24.07 21.45 11.02
C ASN A 108 23.50 22.16 12.25
N ALA A 109 23.72 21.58 13.43
CA ALA A 109 23.23 22.11 14.70
C ALA A 109 24.16 23.16 15.33
N GLY A 110 25.32 23.43 14.74
CA GLY A 110 26.28 24.41 15.25
C GLY A 110 26.63 24.12 16.71
N SER A 111 26.57 25.14 17.57
CA SER A 111 26.83 25.02 19.01
C SER A 111 25.72 24.28 19.79
N LEU A 112 24.56 24.02 19.17
CA LEU A 112 23.42 23.33 19.78
C LEU A 112 23.45 21.81 19.54
N ALA A 113 24.62 21.26 19.22
CA ALA A 113 24.82 19.84 19.04
C ALA A 113 24.70 19.08 20.37
N GLU A 114 23.91 18.01 20.38
CA GLU A 114 23.80 17.08 21.50
C GLU A 114 25.01 16.13 21.51
N TYR A 115 25.58 15.88 22.69
CA TYR A 115 26.58 14.83 22.86
C TYR A 115 25.91 13.47 22.99
N ILE A 116 26.35 12.50 22.19
CA ILE A 116 25.92 11.12 22.26
C ILE A 116 27.08 10.28 22.81
N PRO A 117 26.94 9.64 23.98
CA PRO A 117 27.97 8.76 24.52
C PRO A 117 28.07 7.45 23.74
N ALA A 118 29.25 6.83 23.78
CA ALA A 118 29.45 5.45 23.34
C ALA A 118 28.51 4.50 24.09
N GLY A 119 27.90 3.55 23.40
CA GLY A 119 27.05 2.54 24.03
C GLY A 119 27.90 1.37 24.49
N SER A 120 27.83 1.02 25.78
CA SER A 120 28.39 -0.23 26.28
C SER A 120 27.41 -0.92 27.23
N GLY A 121 27.20 -2.22 27.06
CA GLY A 121 26.37 -3.01 27.96
C GLY A 121 24.93 -2.49 28.08
N ALA A 122 24.52 -2.11 29.28
CA ALA A 122 23.15 -1.68 29.60
C ALA A 122 22.80 -0.24 29.15
N ASP A 123 23.79 0.55 28.69
CA ASP A 123 23.62 1.95 28.31
C ASP A 123 23.40 2.16 26.80
N VAL A 124 22.86 1.15 26.13
CA VAL A 124 22.47 1.26 24.72
C VAL A 124 21.24 2.16 24.61
N ILE A 125 21.44 3.27 23.91
CA ILE A 125 20.41 4.24 23.57
C ILE A 125 19.96 3.95 22.15
N GLU A 126 18.65 3.84 21.99
CA GLU A 126 17.98 3.79 20.70
C GLU A 126 17.10 5.03 20.53
N LYS A 127 17.23 5.71 19.40
CA LYS A 127 16.46 6.93 19.07
C LYS A 127 15.94 6.84 17.64
N SER A 128 14.66 7.11 17.45
CA SER A 128 14.08 7.34 16.13
C SER A 128 14.34 8.79 15.69
N LEU A 129 14.77 8.96 14.44
CA LEU A 129 15.07 10.25 13.84
C LEU A 129 14.22 10.40 12.58
N ASP A 130 13.31 11.36 12.58
CA ASP A 130 12.49 11.71 11.42
C ASP A 130 13.02 13.01 10.79
N VAL A 131 13.34 12.94 9.51
CA VAL A 131 13.87 14.06 8.72
C VAL A 131 12.82 14.50 7.70
N GLY A 132 12.33 15.73 7.85
CA GLY A 132 11.48 16.36 6.85
C GLY A 132 12.31 16.88 5.68
N VAL A 133 11.97 16.44 4.47
CA VAL A 133 12.60 16.87 3.22
C VAL A 133 11.57 17.46 2.26
N ILE A 134 12.03 18.37 1.40
CA ILE A 134 11.22 18.92 0.32
C ILE A 134 11.43 18.05 -0.91
N VAL A 135 10.33 17.61 -1.51
CA VAL A 135 10.30 16.75 -2.71
C VAL A 135 9.52 17.39 -3.86
N GLY A 136 8.84 18.52 -3.64
CA GLY A 136 8.00 19.16 -4.65
C GLY A 136 6.82 18.28 -5.08
N ASN A 137 6.28 18.48 -6.28
CA ASN A 137 5.20 17.64 -6.83
C ASN A 137 5.73 16.34 -7.47
N ALA A 138 6.80 15.77 -6.92
CA ALA A 138 7.40 14.54 -7.44
C ALA A 138 6.40 13.38 -7.41
N PRO A 139 6.02 12.79 -8.57
CA PRO A 139 5.05 11.69 -8.60
C PRO A 139 5.67 10.37 -8.11
N ASN A 140 6.99 10.22 -8.25
CA ASN A 140 7.69 8.96 -8.00
C ASN A 140 8.79 9.16 -6.94
N ILE A 141 8.50 8.83 -5.69
CA ILE A 141 9.46 8.87 -4.58
C ILE A 141 9.57 7.47 -3.97
N SER A 142 10.79 6.98 -3.83
CA SER A 142 11.10 5.70 -3.19
C SER A 142 12.29 5.84 -2.23
N ALA A 143 12.47 4.86 -1.37
CA ALA A 143 13.64 4.73 -0.51
C ALA A 143 14.04 3.26 -0.45
N VAL A 144 15.33 3.00 -0.29
CA VAL A 144 15.80 1.66 0.11
C VAL A 144 15.50 1.50 1.59
N ILE A 145 14.39 0.82 1.90
CA ILE A 145 13.96 0.59 3.27
C ILE A 145 14.57 -0.72 3.75
N ASP A 146 15.29 -0.68 4.87
CA ASP A 146 15.75 -1.90 5.57
C ASP A 146 14.60 -2.45 6.41
N GLU A 147 14.09 -3.62 6.01
CA GLU A 147 12.93 -4.28 6.62
C GLU A 147 13.21 -4.87 8.02
N SER A 148 14.48 -4.94 8.45
CA SER A 148 14.85 -5.58 9.72
C SER A 148 14.50 -4.76 10.98
N LEU A 149 14.28 -3.45 10.86
CA LEU A 149 14.00 -2.52 11.97
C LEU A 149 12.93 -1.46 11.61
N VAL A 150 11.83 -1.89 10.99
CA VAL A 150 10.69 -1.01 10.68
C VAL A 150 9.74 -0.96 11.88
N TYR A 151 9.62 0.20 12.50
CA TYR A 151 8.67 0.42 13.60
C TYR A 151 7.39 1.09 13.07
N ALA A 152 6.24 0.45 13.31
CA ALA A 152 4.95 1.09 13.14
C ALA A 152 4.65 1.96 14.37
N THR A 153 4.28 3.22 14.15
CA THR A 153 3.78 4.07 15.24
C THR A 153 2.47 3.52 15.79
N TYR A 154 2.14 3.83 17.04
CA TYR A 154 0.85 3.47 17.64
C TYR A 154 -0.34 3.90 16.75
N SER A 155 -0.26 5.11 16.17
CA SER A 155 -1.27 5.58 15.23
C SER A 155 -1.39 4.70 13.99
N GLN A 156 -0.26 4.27 13.40
CA GLN A 156 -0.29 3.38 12.23
C GLN A 156 -0.89 2.02 12.59
N LEU A 157 -0.54 1.47 13.76
CA LEU A 157 -1.14 0.23 14.25
C LEU A 157 -2.65 0.37 14.45
N MET A 158 -3.09 1.50 15.01
CA MET A 158 -4.52 1.80 15.18
C MET A 158 -5.25 1.96 13.84
N THR A 159 -4.63 2.62 12.85
CA THR A 159 -5.20 2.73 11.50
C THR A 159 -5.36 1.37 10.85
N VAL A 160 -4.31 0.52 10.88
CA VAL A 160 -4.40 -0.84 10.32
C VAL A 160 -5.44 -1.67 11.07
N GLN A 161 -5.52 -1.54 12.40
CA GLN A 161 -6.54 -2.23 13.19
C GLN A 161 -7.96 -1.77 12.84
N GLN A 162 -8.14 -0.48 12.57
CA GLN A 162 -9.40 0.09 12.15
C GLN A 162 -9.78 -0.42 10.75
N GLU A 163 -8.88 -0.30 9.77
CA GLU A 163 -9.09 -0.79 8.39
C GLU A 163 -9.42 -2.29 8.37
N LEU A 164 -8.74 -3.08 9.21
CA LEU A 164 -9.02 -4.51 9.34
C LEU A 164 -10.40 -4.78 9.95
N THR A 165 -10.81 -4.00 10.95
CA THR A 165 -12.15 -4.09 11.53
C THR A 165 -13.21 -3.75 10.49
N GLU A 166 -13.04 -2.63 9.78
CA GLU A 166 -13.93 -2.18 8.71
C GLU A 166 -14.02 -3.23 7.59
N HIS A 167 -12.90 -3.83 7.17
CA HIS A 167 -12.89 -4.90 6.19
C HIS A 167 -13.65 -6.15 6.67
N LYS A 168 -13.42 -6.60 7.92
CA LYS A 168 -14.10 -7.78 8.49
C LYS A 168 -15.61 -7.57 8.64
N ASP A 169 -16.01 -6.35 8.95
CA ASP A 169 -17.41 -5.97 9.14
C ASP A 169 -18.11 -5.65 7.82
N ASN A 170 -17.35 -5.35 6.76
CA ASN A 170 -17.90 -5.14 5.43
C ASN A 170 -18.52 -6.44 4.89
N LYS A 171 -19.86 -6.50 4.92
CA LYS A 171 -20.70 -7.58 4.33
C LYS A 171 -21.19 -7.25 2.92
N ASN A 172 -20.60 -6.26 2.27
CA ASN A 172 -20.77 -6.11 0.83
C ASN A 172 -19.94 -7.14 0.08
N ASN A 173 -20.31 -7.42 -1.17
CA ASN A 173 -19.58 -8.30 -2.07
C ASN A 173 -18.07 -7.95 -2.06
N PRO A 174 -17.18 -8.87 -1.60
CA PRO A 174 -17.30 -10.34 -1.63
C PRO A 174 -17.84 -11.07 -0.39
N HIS A 175 -18.08 -10.42 0.74
CA HIS A 175 -18.56 -11.11 1.93
C HIS A 175 -20.09 -11.19 1.99
N SER A 176 -20.62 -12.33 2.41
CA SER A 176 -22.05 -12.51 2.69
C SER A 176 -22.98 -12.10 1.53
N VAL A 177 -22.58 -12.40 0.30
CA VAL A 177 -23.33 -12.01 -0.91
C VAL A 177 -24.74 -12.59 -0.90
N THR A 178 -25.72 -11.71 -0.89
CA THR A 178 -27.14 -12.03 -0.91
C THR A 178 -27.64 -12.19 -2.35
N LYS A 179 -28.76 -12.89 -2.52
CA LYS A 179 -29.46 -12.98 -3.82
C LYS A 179 -29.73 -11.59 -4.42
N THR A 180 -30.02 -10.61 -3.58
CA THR A 180 -30.23 -9.22 -4.01
C THR A 180 -28.98 -8.59 -4.60
N GLN A 181 -27.80 -8.82 -3.99
CA GLN A 181 -26.54 -8.25 -4.49
C GLN A 181 -26.14 -8.78 -5.88
N VAL A 182 -26.61 -9.96 -6.27
CA VAL A 182 -26.38 -10.55 -7.62
C VAL A 182 -27.59 -10.42 -8.55
N GLY A 183 -28.60 -9.63 -8.18
CA GLY A 183 -29.79 -9.41 -9.01
C GLY A 183 -30.74 -10.61 -9.11
N LEU A 184 -30.62 -11.57 -8.20
CA LEU A 184 -31.44 -12.79 -8.13
C LEU A 184 -32.56 -12.70 -7.08
N SER A 185 -32.98 -11.50 -6.66
CA SER A 185 -34.05 -11.31 -5.64
C SER A 185 -35.37 -11.97 -6.02
N ASN A 186 -35.67 -12.04 -7.31
CA ASN A 186 -36.90 -12.64 -7.84
C ASN A 186 -36.78 -14.17 -8.05
N VAL A 187 -35.61 -14.76 -7.75
CA VAL A 187 -35.37 -16.19 -7.92
C VAL A 187 -35.63 -16.90 -6.59
N ASP A 188 -36.78 -17.57 -6.51
CA ASP A 188 -37.16 -18.40 -5.37
C ASP A 188 -36.12 -19.50 -5.11
N ASN A 189 -35.88 -19.83 -3.84
CA ASN A 189 -35.04 -20.98 -3.48
C ASN A 189 -35.87 -22.27 -3.38
N VAL A 190 -36.68 -22.53 -4.40
CA VAL A 190 -37.45 -23.77 -4.49
C VAL A 190 -36.55 -24.87 -5.07
N GLN A 191 -36.60 -26.06 -4.48
CA GLN A 191 -36.20 -27.27 -5.21
C GLN A 191 -37.13 -27.36 -6.41
N GLN A 192 -36.68 -26.87 -7.57
CA GLN A 192 -37.45 -26.98 -8.81
C GLN A 192 -37.84 -28.45 -8.99
N ALA A 193 -39.10 -28.71 -9.32
CA ALA A 193 -39.52 -30.02 -9.79
C ALA A 193 -38.61 -30.36 -10.98
N SER A 194 -37.96 -31.52 -10.93
CA SER A 194 -37.02 -31.90 -11.99
C SER A 194 -37.74 -31.88 -13.34
N LYS A 195 -37.01 -31.66 -14.42
CA LYS A 195 -37.56 -31.80 -15.76
C LYS A 195 -38.31 -33.15 -15.91
N ALA A 196 -37.87 -34.20 -15.21
CA ALA A 196 -38.55 -35.49 -15.20
C ALA A 196 -39.92 -35.47 -14.50
N ALA A 197 -40.12 -34.71 -13.42
CA ALA A 197 -41.44 -34.54 -12.82
C ALA A 197 -42.40 -33.81 -13.78
N PHE A 198 -41.86 -32.85 -14.54
CA PHE A 198 -42.58 -32.17 -15.60
C PHE A 198 -42.90 -33.09 -16.79
N ASP A 199 -41.93 -33.87 -17.27
CA ASP A 199 -42.11 -34.81 -18.38
C ASP A 199 -43.05 -35.98 -18.01
N SER A 200 -43.00 -36.43 -16.75
CA SER A 200 -43.90 -37.44 -16.19
C SER A 200 -45.35 -36.95 -16.17
N HIS A 201 -45.56 -35.67 -15.84
CA HIS A 201 -46.89 -35.06 -15.94
C HIS A 201 -47.41 -35.04 -17.38
N LEU A 202 -46.57 -34.62 -18.33
CA LEU A 202 -46.88 -34.57 -19.77
C LEU A 202 -47.25 -35.95 -20.36
N THR A 203 -46.68 -37.02 -19.82
CA THR A 203 -46.87 -38.39 -20.30
C THR A 203 -47.87 -39.20 -19.47
N SER A 204 -48.35 -38.65 -18.34
CA SER A 204 -49.44 -39.24 -17.57
C SER A 204 -50.72 -39.27 -18.42
N ASN A 205 -51.46 -40.37 -18.33
CA ASN A 205 -52.35 -40.86 -19.39
C ASN A 205 -53.67 -40.09 -19.59
N ALA A 206 -53.70 -38.75 -19.39
CA ALA A 206 -54.55 -37.75 -20.07
C ALA A 206 -54.78 -36.43 -19.29
N PRO A 207 -53.84 -35.46 -19.24
CA PRO A 207 -54.17 -34.09 -18.83
C PRO A 207 -54.69 -33.22 -20.00
N HIS A 208 -54.48 -33.64 -21.25
CA HIS A 208 -54.87 -32.89 -22.45
C HIS A 208 -55.61 -33.79 -23.45
N GLN A 209 -56.90 -34.04 -23.25
CA GLN A 209 -57.75 -34.66 -24.28
C GLN A 209 -58.62 -33.59 -24.93
N TYR A 210 -58.63 -33.57 -26.27
CA TYR A 210 -59.59 -32.81 -27.07
C TYR A 210 -60.41 -33.78 -27.93
N GLY A 211 -61.72 -33.81 -27.72
CA GLY A 211 -62.67 -34.66 -28.46
C GLY A 211 -62.82 -36.06 -27.89
N GLY A 212 -64.05 -36.43 -27.51
CA GLY A 212 -64.38 -37.77 -26.99
C GLY A 212 -63.99 -38.89 -27.96
N LYS A 213 -63.93 -40.12 -27.46
CA LYS A 213 -63.55 -41.27 -28.30
C LYS A 213 -64.61 -41.46 -29.40
N PHE A 214 -64.19 -41.64 -30.63
CA PHE A 214 -65.07 -42.04 -31.74
C PHE A 214 -64.60 -43.38 -32.28
N GLU A 215 -65.52 -44.18 -32.82
CA GLU A 215 -65.18 -45.41 -33.54
C GLU A 215 -65.97 -45.54 -34.84
N TRP A 216 -65.34 -46.16 -35.84
CA TRP A 216 -66.01 -46.49 -37.09
C TRP A 216 -66.75 -47.81 -36.94
N ARG A 217 -68.07 -47.79 -37.14
CA ARG A 217 -68.91 -49.00 -37.11
C ARG A 217 -69.42 -49.32 -38.51
N PHE A 218 -69.35 -50.58 -38.88
CA PHE A 218 -69.88 -51.04 -40.17
C PHE A 218 -71.40 -51.13 -40.10
N ASN A 219 -72.04 -50.43 -41.02
CA ASN A 219 -73.49 -50.42 -41.19
C ASN A 219 -73.84 -51.39 -42.31
N SER A 220 -74.39 -52.55 -41.95
CA SER A 220 -74.75 -53.61 -42.90
C SER A 220 -75.95 -53.26 -43.78
N VAL A 221 -76.72 -52.22 -43.44
CA VAL A 221 -77.87 -51.78 -44.23
C VAL A 221 -77.42 -50.93 -45.42
N THR A 222 -76.49 -50.01 -45.19
CA THR A 222 -75.93 -49.13 -46.23
C THR A 222 -74.67 -49.68 -46.87
N ASN A 223 -74.12 -50.75 -46.31
CA ASN A 223 -72.83 -51.33 -46.70
C ASN A 223 -71.68 -50.30 -46.62
N SER A 224 -71.70 -49.43 -45.60
CA SER A 224 -70.72 -48.36 -45.36
C SER A 224 -70.11 -48.41 -43.96
N LEU A 225 -69.01 -47.69 -43.74
CA LEU A 225 -68.42 -47.45 -42.42
C LEU A 225 -68.80 -46.04 -41.95
N ASP A 226 -69.47 -45.94 -40.80
CA ASP A 226 -69.94 -44.66 -40.24
C ASP A 226 -69.17 -44.33 -38.95
N LEU A 227 -68.80 -43.07 -38.75
CA LEU A 227 -68.09 -42.62 -37.54
C LEU A 227 -69.10 -42.30 -36.44
N VAL A 228 -68.97 -42.95 -35.29
CA VAL A 228 -69.88 -42.80 -34.15
C VAL A 228 -69.10 -42.37 -32.92
N MET A 229 -69.62 -41.39 -32.17
CA MET A 229 -69.05 -41.01 -30.88
C MET A 229 -69.37 -42.10 -29.85
N LEU A 230 -68.35 -42.54 -29.11
CA LEU A 230 -68.48 -43.47 -27.99
C LEU A 230 -69.08 -42.80 -26.75
#